data_AF-A0A2H0S8P8-F1
#
_entry.id   AF-A0A2H0S8P8-F1
#
_cell.length_a   1.000
_cell.length_b   1.000
_cell.length_c   1.000
_cell.angle_alpha   90.00
_cell.angle_beta   90.00
_cell.angle_gamma   90.00
#
_symmetry.space_group_name_H-M   'P 1'
#
loop_
_entity.id
_entity.type
_entity.pdbx_description
1 polymer ?
#
loop_
_entity_poly.entity_id
_entity_poly.type
_entity_poly.pdbx_seq_one_letter_code
_entity_poly.pdbx_strand_id
1 'polypeptide(L)'
;MNEIVQHDVSREGLSMAKVRQLGRLFVPSLNHAIVKVNVFRNINVAKINELLGTNFRGIILDIDECVAPHHGEILPENVDAIMAMIADGVKLVIFSNMKASDRYNAVIERASREFGYDIKVIMTPHGKPDERGFEASLKELKLAA
;
A
#
# COMPACT_ATOMS: atom_id res chain seq x y z
N MET A 1 -17.82 30.52 -5.81
CA MET A 1 -16.44 30.05 -5.69
C MET A 1 -16.39 29.21 -4.44
N ASN A 2 -16.29 27.88 -4.58
CA ASN A 2 -16.14 26.98 -3.44
C ASN A 2 -14.67 26.99 -3.05
N GLU A 3 -14.34 27.63 -1.94
CA GLU A 3 -13.03 27.49 -1.31
C GLU A 3 -12.86 26.04 -0.88
N ILE A 4 -11.96 25.32 -1.55
CA ILE A 4 -11.50 24.01 -1.09
C ILE A 4 -10.56 24.27 0.08
N VAL A 5 -11.12 24.29 1.28
CA VAL A 5 -10.35 24.39 2.52
C VAL A 5 -9.56 23.07 2.67
N GLN A 6 -8.25 23.14 2.42
CA GLN A 6 -7.33 22.05 2.70
C GLN A 6 -7.17 21.93 4.21
N HIS A 7 -7.98 21.07 4.85
CA HIS A 7 -7.75 20.72 6.24
C HIS A 7 -6.45 19.94 6.37
N ASP A 8 -5.52 20.47 7.15
CA ASP A 8 -4.27 19.81 7.46
C ASP A 8 -4.53 18.61 8.38
N VAL A 9 -4.52 17.40 7.80
CA VAL A 9 -4.65 16.13 8.54
C VAL A 9 -3.28 15.61 8.99
N SER A 10 -2.22 16.42 8.81
CA SER A 10 -0.87 16.08 9.25
C SER A 10 -0.80 16.16 10.78
N ARG A 11 -0.73 14.98 11.41
CA ARG A 11 -0.44 14.71 12.84
C ARG A 11 -1.67 14.47 13.71
N GLU A 12 -2.34 13.34 13.51
CA GLU A 12 -2.85 12.64 14.70
C GLU A 12 -1.68 11.91 15.39
N GLY A 13 -1.43 12.25 16.65
CA GLY A 13 -0.56 11.51 17.55
C GLY A 13 -1.05 10.07 17.80
N LEU A 14 -0.69 9.49 18.95
CA LEU A 14 -1.17 8.17 19.34
C LEU A 14 -2.66 8.24 19.73
N SER A 15 -3.57 8.06 18.77
CA SER A 15 -5.01 8.04 19.03
C SER A 15 -5.43 6.73 19.72
N MET A 16 -6.57 6.75 20.43
CA MET A 16 -7.12 5.52 21.05
C MET A 16 -7.38 4.40 20.04
N ALA A 17 -7.67 4.75 18.79
CA ALA A 17 -7.78 3.78 17.70
C ALA A 17 -6.43 3.08 17.44
N LYS A 18 -5.32 3.82 17.38
CA LYS A 18 -3.96 3.26 17.24
C LYS A 18 -3.58 2.39 18.44
N VAL A 19 -3.90 2.83 19.66
CA VAL A 19 -3.65 2.04 20.89
C VAL A 19 -4.42 0.72 20.86
N ARG A 20 -5.71 0.76 20.49
CA ARG A 20 -6.53 -0.44 20.34
C ARG A 20 -5.95 -1.37 19.27
N GLN A 21 -5.51 -0.82 18.13
CA GLN A 21 -4.90 -1.59 17.05
C GLN A 21 -3.61 -2.28 17.51
N LEU A 22 -2.76 -1.58 18.28
CA LEU A 22 -1.55 -2.14 18.88
C LEU A 22 -1.88 -3.31 19.80
N GLY A 23 -2.93 -3.19 20.63
CA GLY A 23 -3.43 -4.29 21.45
C GLY A 23 -3.85 -5.51 20.63
N ARG A 24 -4.45 -5.32 19.44
CA ARG A 24 -4.85 -6.41 18.53
C ARG A 24 -3.65 -7.17 17.96
N LEU A 25 -2.46 -6.56 17.86
CA LEU A 25 -1.24 -7.27 17.42
C LEU A 25 -0.83 -8.40 18.39
N PHE A 26 -1.25 -8.32 19.65
CA PHE A 26 -0.99 -9.36 20.65
C PHE A 26 -2.06 -10.46 20.70
N VAL A 27 -3.09 -10.38 19.85
CA VAL A 27 -4.14 -11.40 19.73
C VAL A 27 -3.85 -12.24 18.49
N PRO A 28 -3.30 -13.47 18.60
CA PRO A 28 -2.84 -14.23 17.44
C PRO A 28 -3.94 -14.50 16.41
N SER A 29 -5.19 -14.67 16.85
CA SER A 29 -6.35 -14.89 15.97
C SER A 29 -6.68 -13.69 15.07
N LEU A 30 -6.12 -12.50 15.35
CA LEU A 30 -6.32 -11.28 14.55
C LEU A 30 -5.15 -10.98 13.61
N ASN A 31 -4.07 -11.77 13.65
CA ASN A 31 -2.85 -11.56 12.87
C ASN A 31 -2.64 -12.70 11.87
N HIS A 32 -3.70 -13.07 11.14
CA HIS A 32 -3.63 -14.12 10.14
C HIS A 32 -2.99 -13.57 8.86
N ALA A 33 -1.82 -14.10 8.49
CA ALA A 33 -1.16 -13.84 7.22
C ALA A 33 -1.09 -15.12 6.42
N ILE A 34 -1.44 -15.06 5.13
CA ILE A 34 -1.33 -16.20 4.21
C ILE A 34 0.15 -16.46 3.91
N VAL A 35 0.94 -15.39 3.73
CA VAL A 35 2.37 -15.43 3.48
C VAL A 35 3.08 -14.37 4.32
N LYS A 36 4.23 -14.74 4.90
CA LYS A 36 5.13 -13.83 5.60
C LYS A 36 6.48 -13.84 4.91
N VAL A 37 7.00 -12.66 4.60
CA VAL A 37 8.35 -12.45 4.07
C VAL A 37 9.14 -11.57 5.02
N ASN A 38 10.45 -11.78 5.10
CA ASN A 38 11.35 -10.97 5.94
C ASN A 38 11.85 -9.71 5.23
N VAL A 39 11.81 -9.69 3.89
CA VAL A 39 12.25 -8.57 3.05
C VAL A 39 11.25 -8.43 1.92
N PHE A 40 10.80 -7.21 1.64
CA PHE A 40 9.78 -6.94 0.64
C PHE A 40 10.15 -7.49 -0.75
N ARG A 41 11.41 -7.29 -1.18
CA ARG A 41 11.91 -7.80 -2.47
C ARG A 41 11.88 -9.32 -2.66
N ASN A 42 11.60 -10.09 -1.60
CA ASN A 42 11.48 -11.55 -1.66
C ASN A 42 10.05 -12.02 -1.96
N ILE A 43 9.12 -11.11 -2.25
CA ILE A 43 7.76 -11.47 -2.70
C ILE A 43 7.84 -12.29 -3.99
N ASN A 44 7.21 -13.46 -3.99
CA ASN A 44 7.13 -14.35 -5.15
C ASN A 44 5.65 -14.59 -5.49
N VAL A 45 5.18 -13.98 -6.58
CA VAL A 45 3.78 -14.06 -7.02
C VAL A 45 3.35 -15.49 -7.30
N ALA A 46 4.19 -16.29 -7.96
CA ALA A 46 3.88 -17.69 -8.26
C ALA A 46 3.65 -18.52 -6.98
N LYS A 47 4.50 -18.32 -5.96
CA LYS A 47 4.33 -19.02 -4.68
C LYS A 47 3.09 -18.56 -3.93
N ILE A 48 2.78 -17.26 -3.98
CA ILE A 48 1.53 -16.73 -3.41
C ILE A 48 0.32 -17.35 -4.09
N ASN A 49 0.31 -17.46 -5.42
CA ASN A 49 -0.78 -18.08 -6.17
C ASN A 49 -0.97 -19.55 -5.78
N GLU A 50 0.12 -20.30 -5.62
CA GLU A 50 0.08 -21.70 -5.16
C GLU A 50 -0.59 -21.81 -3.78
N LEU A 51 -0.21 -20.95 -2.83
CA LEU A 51 -0.74 -20.96 -1.47
C LEU A 51 -2.19 -20.48 -1.39
N LEU A 52 -2.59 -19.56 -2.28
CA LEU A 52 -3.96 -19.06 -2.37
C LEU A 52 -4.90 -20.01 -3.12
N GLY A 53 -4.38 -20.89 -3.97
CA GLY A 53 -5.18 -21.66 -4.94
C GLY A 53 -5.91 -20.77 -5.96
N THR A 54 -5.50 -19.51 -6.09
CA THR A 54 -6.06 -18.51 -7.02
C THR A 54 -5.00 -17.47 -7.36
N ASN A 55 -5.29 -16.61 -8.34
CA ASN A 55 -4.36 -15.57 -8.78
C ASN A 55 -4.36 -14.39 -7.80
N PHE A 56 -3.17 -13.96 -7.43
CA PHE A 56 -2.91 -12.72 -6.72
C PHE A 56 -3.07 -11.55 -7.68
N ARG A 57 -4.22 -10.89 -7.64
CA ARG A 57 -4.62 -9.90 -8.66
C ARG A 57 -4.30 -8.46 -8.31
N GLY A 58 -4.04 -8.14 -7.05
CA GLY A 58 -3.67 -6.78 -6.68
C GLY A 58 -3.22 -6.58 -5.24
N ILE A 59 -2.58 -5.43 -5.01
CA ILE A 59 -1.99 -5.04 -3.72
C ILE A 59 -2.38 -3.62 -3.32
N ILE A 60 -2.61 -3.45 -2.02
CA ILE A 60 -2.64 -2.14 -1.37
C ILE A 60 -1.31 -1.99 -0.66
N LEU A 61 -0.49 -1.05 -1.12
CA LEU A 61 0.90 -0.91 -0.70
C LEU A 61 1.05 0.22 0.32
N ASP A 62 1.60 -0.11 1.49
CA ASP A 62 2.12 0.89 2.43
C ASP A 62 3.52 1.35 2.00
N ILE A 63 3.95 2.53 2.47
CA ILE A 63 5.26 3.08 2.08
C ILE A 63 6.27 3.04 3.22
N ASP A 64 6.07 3.85 4.26
CA ASP A 64 7.02 3.98 5.37
C ASP A 64 7.15 2.67 6.14
N GLU A 65 8.40 2.26 6.36
CA GLU A 65 8.74 1.00 7.03
C GLU A 65 8.18 -0.26 6.32
N CYS A 66 7.75 -0.11 5.07
CA CYS A 66 7.31 -1.21 4.20
C CYS A 66 8.23 -1.35 2.97
N VAL A 67 8.31 -0.31 2.15
CA VAL A 67 9.17 -0.25 0.95
C VAL A 67 10.19 0.89 0.98
N ALA A 68 10.08 1.77 1.97
CA ALA A 68 10.97 2.90 2.19
C ALA A 68 11.30 3.01 3.70
N PRO A 69 12.49 3.53 4.07
CA PRO A 69 12.72 4.01 5.43
C PRO A 69 11.69 5.09 5.82
N HIS A 70 11.46 5.29 7.12
CA HIS A 70 10.59 6.36 7.60
C HIS A 70 10.95 7.73 6.97
N HIS A 71 10.01 8.30 6.20
CA HIS A 71 10.18 9.55 5.44
C HIS A 71 11.28 9.54 4.36
N GLY A 72 11.83 8.38 4.01
CA GLY A 72 12.89 8.24 2.99
C GLY A 72 12.38 7.89 1.59
N GLU A 73 13.28 7.83 0.61
CA GLU A 73 12.90 7.38 -0.74
C GLU A 73 12.54 5.88 -0.76
N ILE A 74 11.70 5.47 -1.73
CA ILE A 74 11.45 4.06 -1.99
C ILE A 74 12.75 3.42 -2.47
N LEU A 75 13.16 2.34 -1.80
CA LEU A 75 14.43 1.70 -2.11
C LEU A 75 14.41 1.12 -3.54
N PRO A 76 15.48 1.28 -4.34
CA PRO A 76 15.52 0.81 -5.72
C PRO A 76 15.14 -0.67 -5.89
N GLU A 77 15.62 -1.53 -4.99
CA GLU A 77 15.30 -2.96 -5.00
C GLU A 77 13.82 -3.26 -4.74
N ASN A 78 13.12 -2.38 -4.02
CA ASN A 78 11.68 -2.50 -3.82
C ASN A 78 10.92 -1.97 -5.03
N VAL A 79 11.43 -0.94 -5.72
CA VAL A 79 10.90 -0.51 -7.02
C VAL A 79 10.97 -1.67 -8.03
N ASP A 80 12.12 -2.35 -8.12
CA ASP A 80 12.29 -3.51 -9.00
C ASP A 80 11.31 -4.63 -8.68
N ALA A 81 11.13 -4.95 -7.40
CA ALA A 81 10.15 -5.96 -6.96
C ALA A 81 8.71 -5.56 -7.31
N ILE A 82 8.36 -4.28 -7.18
CA ILE A 82 7.05 -3.76 -7.59
C ILE A 82 6.86 -3.91 -9.11
N MET A 83 7.86 -3.57 -9.92
CA MET A 83 7.76 -3.72 -11.37
C MET A 83 7.61 -5.18 -11.78
N ALA A 84 8.32 -6.10 -11.11
CA ALA A 84 8.15 -7.53 -11.35
C ALA A 84 6.71 -7.99 -11.06
N MET A 85 6.11 -7.54 -9.97
CA MET A 85 4.70 -7.83 -9.68
C MET A 85 3.75 -7.25 -10.73
N ILE A 86 3.99 -6.02 -11.19
CA ILE A 86 3.17 -5.39 -12.25
C ILE A 86 3.30 -6.15 -13.57
N ALA A 87 4.51 -6.61 -13.92
CA ALA A 87 4.77 -7.45 -15.09
C ALA A 87 3.99 -8.78 -15.02
N ASP A 88 3.84 -9.34 -13.82
CA ASP A 88 3.02 -10.53 -13.55
C ASP A 88 1.50 -10.25 -13.53
N GLY A 89 1.07 -9.02 -13.85
CA GLY A 89 -0.34 -8.62 -13.95
C GLY A 89 -0.97 -8.23 -12.61
N VAL A 90 -0.17 -8.02 -11.56
CA VAL A 90 -0.67 -7.58 -10.25
C VAL A 90 -0.95 -6.08 -10.28
N LYS A 91 -2.21 -5.68 -10.02
CA LYS A 91 -2.59 -4.27 -9.89
C LYS A 91 -2.12 -3.69 -8.56
N LEU A 92 -1.83 -2.39 -8.51
CA LEU A 92 -1.27 -1.74 -7.33
C LEU A 92 -1.92 -0.39 -7.05
N VAL A 93 -2.24 -0.15 -5.77
CA VAL A 93 -2.50 1.21 -5.25
C VAL A 93 -1.59 1.45 -4.07
N ILE A 94 -1.15 2.69 -3.91
CA ILE A 94 -0.43 3.13 -2.72
C ILE A 94 -1.46 3.69 -1.73
N PHE A 95 -1.44 3.19 -0.49
CA PHE A 95 -2.21 3.77 0.60
C PHE A 95 -1.26 4.13 1.75
N SER A 96 -1.00 5.42 1.90
CA SER A 96 -0.10 5.97 2.91
C SER A 96 -0.83 7.02 3.75
N ASN A 97 -0.48 7.11 5.04
CA ASN A 97 -0.95 8.18 5.92
C ASN A 97 -0.22 9.51 5.66
N MET A 98 0.84 9.51 4.88
CA MET A 98 1.54 10.72 4.46
C MET A 98 0.89 11.37 3.25
N LYS A 99 1.05 12.69 3.12
CA LYS A 99 0.69 13.41 1.90
C LYS A 99 1.46 12.84 0.71
N ALA A 100 0.85 12.87 -0.47
CA ALA A 100 1.56 12.60 -1.72
C ALA A 100 2.77 13.53 -1.84
N SER A 101 3.90 12.96 -2.23
CA SER A 101 5.17 13.66 -2.40
C SER A 101 5.97 12.98 -3.49
N ASP A 102 7.01 13.68 -3.98
CA ASP A 102 7.83 13.23 -5.10
C ASP A 102 8.55 11.90 -4.85
N ARG A 103 8.62 11.45 -3.60
CA ARG A 103 9.21 10.15 -3.23
C ARG A 103 8.48 8.94 -3.83
N TYR A 104 7.26 9.13 -4.33
CA TYR A 104 6.49 8.08 -5.01
C TYR A 104 6.77 8.04 -6.52
N ASN A 105 7.39 9.08 -7.08
CA ASN A 105 7.55 9.26 -8.53
C ASN A 105 8.37 8.13 -9.14
N ALA A 106 9.41 7.64 -8.46
CA ALA A 106 10.23 6.53 -8.95
C ALA A 106 9.40 5.28 -9.31
N VAL A 107 8.35 4.98 -8.54
CA VAL A 107 7.45 3.85 -8.79
C VAL A 107 6.40 4.22 -9.83
N ILE A 108 5.77 5.39 -9.70
CA ILE A 108 4.67 5.83 -10.57
C ILE A 108 5.15 6.03 -12.02
N GLU A 109 6.24 6.77 -12.21
CA GLU A 109 6.79 7.07 -13.53
C GLU A 109 7.30 5.82 -14.22
N ARG A 110 7.95 4.92 -13.47
CA ARG A 110 8.46 3.67 -14.02
C ARG A 110 7.34 2.74 -14.46
N ALA A 111 6.29 2.59 -13.64
CA ALA A 111 5.12 1.80 -14.00
C ALA A 111 4.40 2.37 -15.24
N SER A 112 4.27 3.69 -15.31
CA SER A 112 3.68 4.37 -16.46
C SER A 112 4.51 4.16 -17.73
N ARG A 113 5.83 4.33 -17.64
CA ARG A 113 6.75 4.20 -18.76
C ARG A 113 6.87 2.76 -19.29
N GLU A 114 6.99 1.78 -18.39
CA GLU A 114 7.28 0.39 -18.77
C GLU A 114 6.01 -0.41 -19.09
N PHE A 115 4.88 -0.07 -18.47
CA PHE A 115 3.65 -0.86 -18.58
C PHE A 115 2.41 -0.04 -18.99
N GLY A 116 2.54 1.27 -19.20
CA GLY A 116 1.39 2.15 -19.40
C GLY A 116 0.46 2.18 -18.17
N TYR A 117 0.98 1.84 -16.99
CA TYR A 117 0.20 1.64 -15.78
C TYR A 117 0.30 2.84 -14.84
N ASP A 118 -0.84 3.47 -14.55
CA ASP A 118 -0.93 4.62 -13.66
C ASP A 118 -1.28 4.19 -12.24
N ILE A 119 -0.28 4.21 -11.37
CA ILE A 119 -0.42 3.85 -9.95
C ILE A 119 -1.08 5.01 -9.20
N LYS A 120 -2.22 4.71 -8.57
CA LYS A 120 -2.92 5.69 -7.74
C LYS A 120 -2.40 5.72 -6.31
N VAL A 121 -2.22 6.94 -5.81
CA VAL A 121 -1.92 7.23 -4.41
C VAL A 121 -3.21 7.66 -3.73
N ILE A 122 -3.69 6.83 -2.82
CA ILE A 122 -4.92 7.05 -2.08
C ILE A 122 -4.63 7.95 -0.89
N MET A 123 -5.09 9.20 -1.00
CA MET A 123 -5.09 10.16 0.08
C MET A 123 -6.50 10.29 0.64
N THR A 124 -6.73 9.77 1.84
CA THR A 124 -8.02 9.90 2.53
C THR A 124 -7.88 10.78 3.77
N PRO A 125 -8.93 11.51 4.17
CA PRO A 125 -8.98 12.15 5.49
C PRO A 125 -9.04 11.11 6.62
N HIS A 126 -9.36 9.86 6.28
CA HIS A 126 -9.42 8.72 7.17
C HIS A 126 -8.10 7.96 7.10
N GLY A 127 -7.14 8.33 7.96
CA GLY A 127 -5.87 7.63 8.09
C GLY A 127 -6.03 6.26 8.72
N LYS A 128 -5.08 5.35 8.48
CA LYS A 128 -4.99 4.05 9.16
C LYS A 128 -5.03 4.27 10.69
N PRO A 129 -5.84 3.50 11.45
CA PRO A 129 -6.44 2.21 11.09
C PRO A 129 -7.91 2.27 10.59
N ASP A 130 -8.41 3.43 10.13
CA ASP A 130 -9.78 3.54 9.62
C ASP A 130 -10.00 2.68 8.35
N GLU A 131 -11.05 1.84 8.36
CA GLU A 131 -11.34 0.90 7.27
C GLU A 131 -11.74 1.59 5.97
N ARG A 132 -12.25 2.82 6.03
CA ARG A 132 -12.71 3.57 4.84
C ARG A 132 -11.57 3.85 3.86
N GLY A 133 -10.34 4.03 4.37
CA GLY A 133 -9.15 4.15 3.52
C GLY A 133 -8.83 2.86 2.76
N PHE A 134 -9.02 1.70 3.40
CA PHE A 134 -8.88 0.40 2.76
C PHE A 134 -9.98 0.16 1.72
N GLU A 135 -11.23 0.50 2.01
CA GLU A 135 -12.33 0.38 1.06
C GLU A 135 -12.13 1.23 -0.20
N ALA A 136 -11.66 2.48 -0.02
CA ALA A 136 -11.31 3.35 -1.14
C ALA A 136 -10.19 2.73 -2.01
N SER A 137 -9.18 2.15 -1.35
CA SER A 137 -8.07 1.47 -2.02
C SER A 137 -8.53 0.23 -2.80
N LEU A 138 -9.41 -0.58 -2.23
CA LEU A 138 -10.00 -1.75 -2.89
C LEU A 138 -10.81 -1.38 -4.13
N LYS A 139 -11.62 -0.31 -4.03
CA LYS A 139 -12.39 0.21 -5.17
C LYS A 139 -11.48 0.65 -6.31
N GLU A 140 -10.35 1.28 -5.99
CA GLU A 140 -9.41 1.76 -7.01
C GLU A 140 -8.67 0.62 -7.73
N LEU A 141 -8.40 -0.51 -7.05
CA LEU A 141 -7.80 -1.67 -7.72
C LEU A 141 -8.67 -2.20 -8.87
N LYS A 142 -9.99 -1.96 -8.86
CA LYS A 142 -10.92 -2.40 -9.92
C LYS A 142 -10.68 -3.86 -10.29
N LEU A 143 -10.56 -4.73 -9.27
CA LEU A 143 -10.47 -6.17 -9.47
C LEU A 143 -11.87 -6.65 -9.85
N ALA A 144 -12.01 -7.26 -11.03
CA ALA A 144 -13.27 -7.91 -11.39
C ALA A 144 -13.57 -9.03 -10.38
N ALA A 145 -14.82 -9.13 -9.94
CA ALA A 145 -15.26 -10.21 -9.05
C ALA A 145 -14.93 -11.57 -9.69
#